data_AF-A0A926IRR4-F1
#
_entry.id   AF-A0A926IRR4-F1
#
_cell.length_a   1.000
_cell.length_b   1.000
_cell.length_c   1.000
_cell.angle_alpha   90.00
_cell.angle_beta   90.00
_cell.angle_gamma   90.00
#
_symmetry.space_group_name_H-M   'P 1'
#
loop_
_entity.id
_entity.type
_entity.pdbx_description
1 polymer ?
#
loop_
_entity_poly.entity_id
_entity_poly.type
_entity_poly.pdbx_seq_one_letter_code
_entity_poly.pdbx_strand_id
1 'polypeptide(L)'
;MTTRTEELPELLARIPDTAIRALFSAEFILCAEHFDRYTVEMLLRLTRELGLADSLRNGTTIAGLVRERAFAPRAEIPLRWFFRKLEAEGYLSREGEEPEETYRSRGPMPPGDPEREERLAHAVDPRSAPPFAVVRAMVEHVPEFLRGEKTGEEILFSPARLPL
;
A
#
# COMPACT_ATOMS: atom_id res chain seq x y z
N MET A 1 -0.36 -5.06 -18.72
CA MET A 1 0.44 -6.04 -17.97
C MET A 1 1.42 -6.68 -18.92
N THR A 2 2.68 -6.22 -18.92
CA THR A 2 3.75 -6.82 -19.72
C THR A 2 4.18 -8.09 -18.99
N THR A 3 3.92 -9.25 -19.59
CA THR A 3 4.46 -10.55 -19.18
C THR A 3 5.98 -10.44 -19.02
N ARG A 4 6.48 -10.62 -17.79
CA ARG A 4 7.91 -10.87 -17.54
C ARG A 4 8.18 -12.29 -18.04
N THR A 5 8.67 -12.40 -19.27
CA THR A 5 8.94 -13.66 -19.96
C THR A 5 10.32 -14.27 -19.62
N GLU A 6 11.11 -13.62 -18.76
CA GLU A 6 12.45 -14.13 -18.38
C GLU A 6 12.34 -15.12 -17.21
N GLU A 7 12.99 -16.27 -17.34
CA GLU A 7 13.03 -17.32 -16.33
C GLU A 7 13.87 -16.87 -15.11
N LEU A 8 13.42 -17.22 -13.90
CA LEU A 8 14.07 -16.77 -12.66
C LEU A 8 15.59 -17.08 -12.59
N PRO A 9 16.07 -18.26 -13.02
CA PRO A 9 17.52 -18.55 -13.03
C PRO A 9 18.34 -17.56 -13.87
N GLU A 10 17.80 -17.08 -15.00
CA GLU A 10 18.48 -16.13 -15.88
C GLU A 10 18.59 -14.74 -15.23
N LEU A 11 17.53 -14.33 -14.54
CA LEU A 11 17.52 -13.10 -13.74
C LEU A 11 18.53 -13.17 -12.60
N LEU A 12 18.55 -14.29 -11.86
CA LEU A 12 19.46 -14.49 -10.73
C LEU A 12 20.93 -14.56 -11.17
N ALA A 13 21.22 -15.07 -12.37
CA ALA A 13 22.58 -15.11 -12.91
C ALA A 13 23.20 -13.71 -13.09
N ARG A 14 22.37 -12.65 -13.18
CA ARG A 14 22.82 -11.25 -13.27
C ARG A 14 23.32 -10.69 -11.93
N ILE A 15 23.09 -11.39 -10.82
CA ILE A 15 23.58 -11.02 -9.49
C ILE A 15 24.91 -11.76 -9.26
N PRO A 16 26.07 -11.10 -9.39
CA PRO A 16 27.38 -11.77 -9.29
C PRO A 16 27.70 -12.20 -7.85
N ASP A 17 27.22 -11.46 -6.86
CA ASP A 17 27.39 -11.81 -5.45
C ASP A 17 26.44 -12.96 -5.07
N THR A 18 27.04 -14.10 -4.77
CA THR A 18 26.29 -15.33 -4.44
C THR A 18 25.52 -15.24 -3.14
N ALA A 19 25.99 -14.46 -2.16
CA ALA A 19 25.31 -14.29 -0.88
C ALA A 19 24.06 -13.40 -1.04
N ILE A 20 24.17 -12.33 -1.84
CA ILE A 20 23.01 -11.49 -2.19
C ILE A 20 22.03 -12.28 -3.05
N ARG A 21 22.51 -13.00 -4.07
CA ARG A 21 21.65 -13.82 -4.95
C ARG A 21 20.82 -14.84 -4.18
N ALA A 22 21.39 -15.45 -3.14
CA ALA A 22 20.69 -16.42 -2.30
C ALA A 22 19.49 -15.84 -1.53
N LEU A 23 19.38 -14.51 -1.41
CA LEU A 23 18.23 -13.84 -0.80
C LEU A 23 17.01 -13.81 -1.73
N PHE A 24 17.19 -13.99 -3.04
CA PHE A 24 16.14 -13.90 -4.05
C PHE A 24 15.75 -15.30 -4.54
N SER A 25 14.86 -15.95 -3.81
CA SER A 25 14.29 -17.26 -4.20
C SER A 25 12.91 -17.12 -4.85
N ALA A 26 12.36 -18.22 -5.36
CA ALA A 26 10.98 -18.25 -5.86
C ALA A 26 9.99 -17.92 -4.72
N GLU A 27 10.23 -18.45 -3.52
CA GLU A 27 9.45 -18.17 -2.32
C GLU A 27 9.50 -16.67 -1.96
N PHE A 28 10.68 -16.05 -2.03
CA PHE A 28 10.82 -14.61 -1.81
C PHE A 28 9.93 -13.81 -2.78
N ILE A 29 9.93 -14.17 -4.07
CA ILE A 29 9.13 -13.48 -5.09
C ILE A 29 7.63 -13.66 -4.81
N LEU A 30 7.19 -14.89 -4.52
CA LEU A 30 5.79 -15.16 -4.18
C LEU A 30 5.36 -14.39 -2.92
N CYS A 31 6.19 -14.35 -1.88
CA CYS A 31 5.94 -13.54 -0.69
C CYS A 31 5.88 -12.04 -1.01
N ALA A 32 6.73 -11.55 -1.92
CA ALA A 32 6.71 -10.15 -2.35
C ALA A 32 5.43 -9.79 -3.14
N GLU A 33 4.93 -10.72 -3.96
CA GLU A 33 3.64 -10.55 -4.65
C GLU A 33 2.46 -10.50 -3.67
N HIS A 34 2.44 -11.40 -2.68
CA HIS A 34 1.45 -11.37 -1.61
C HIS A 34 1.57 -10.11 -0.75
N PHE A 35 2.78 -9.62 -0.49
CA PHE A 35 3.00 -8.37 0.21
C PHE A 35 2.47 -7.17 -0.59
N ASP A 36 2.70 -7.12 -1.90
CA ASP A 36 2.14 -6.06 -2.75
C ASP A 36 0.60 -6.10 -2.73
N ARG A 37 -0.02 -7.28 -2.89
CA ARG A 37 -1.48 -7.44 -2.75
C ARG A 37 -1.98 -7.04 -1.38
N TYR A 38 -1.27 -7.41 -0.32
CA TYR A 38 -1.58 -7.00 1.05
C TYR A 38 -1.68 -5.47 1.15
N THR A 39 -0.75 -4.71 0.54
CA THR A 39 -0.86 -3.25 0.56
C THR A 39 -2.13 -2.75 -0.13
N VAL A 40 -2.54 -3.34 -1.24
CA VAL A 40 -3.79 -3.01 -1.95
C VAL A 40 -5.01 -3.30 -1.06
N GLU A 41 -5.07 -4.49 -0.46
CA GLU A 41 -6.15 -4.89 0.44
C GLU A 41 -6.23 -3.97 1.67
N MET A 42 -5.08 -3.52 2.20
CA MET A 42 -5.04 -2.51 3.26
C MET A 42 -5.60 -1.15 2.80
N LEU A 43 -5.32 -0.71 1.57
CA LEU A 43 -5.87 0.53 1.02
C LEU A 43 -7.38 0.46 0.79
N LEU A 44 -7.88 -0.69 0.33
CA LEU A 44 -9.32 -0.95 0.20
C LEU A 44 -10.02 -0.86 1.56
N ARG A 45 -9.44 -1.53 2.57
CA ARG A 45 -9.90 -1.45 3.96
C ARG A 45 -9.89 0.00 4.49
N LEU A 46 -8.80 0.73 4.28
CA LEU A 46 -8.65 2.13 4.69
C LEU A 46 -9.67 3.05 4.02
N THR A 47 -9.99 2.81 2.74
CA THR A 47 -11.00 3.58 2.01
C THR A 47 -12.35 3.52 2.71
N ARG A 48 -12.71 2.35 3.26
CA ARG A 48 -13.91 2.16 4.08
C ARG A 48 -13.78 2.84 5.44
N GLU A 49 -12.69 2.58 6.16
CA GLU A 49 -12.48 3.09 7.53
C GLU A 49 -12.40 4.61 7.60
N LEU A 50 -11.84 5.24 6.57
CA LEU A 50 -11.76 6.70 6.43
C LEU A 50 -13.04 7.31 5.81
N GLY A 51 -14.03 6.50 5.45
CA GLY A 51 -15.29 6.97 4.87
C GLY A 51 -15.14 7.68 3.51
N LEU A 52 -14.17 7.24 2.69
CA LEU A 52 -13.83 7.88 1.42
C LEU A 52 -14.71 7.42 0.23
N ALA A 53 -15.52 6.38 0.45
CA ALA A 53 -16.29 5.73 -0.61
C ALA A 53 -17.19 6.71 -1.39
N ASP A 54 -17.87 7.63 -0.70
CA ASP A 54 -18.77 8.58 -1.37
C ASP A 54 -18.03 9.69 -2.10
N SER A 55 -16.93 10.21 -1.52
CA SER A 55 -16.06 11.18 -2.21
C SER A 55 -15.50 10.55 -3.50
N LEU A 56 -15.07 9.29 -3.46
CA LEU A 56 -14.59 8.56 -4.64
C LEU A 56 -15.70 8.22 -5.65
N ARG A 57 -16.92 7.93 -5.18
CA ARG A 57 -18.07 7.67 -6.06
C ARG A 57 -18.44 8.92 -6.87
N ASN A 58 -18.42 10.07 -6.21
CA ASN A 58 -18.75 11.37 -6.82
C ASN A 58 -17.59 11.96 -7.64
N GLY A 59 -16.38 11.46 -7.44
CA GLY A 59 -15.16 12.01 -8.02
C GLY A 59 -14.58 13.07 -7.09
N THR A 60 -13.28 12.98 -6.80
CA THR A 60 -12.60 13.94 -5.93
C THR A 60 -11.16 14.16 -6.38
N THR A 61 -10.61 15.33 -6.07
CA THR A 61 -9.18 15.61 -6.20
C THR A 61 -8.51 15.42 -4.83
N ILE A 62 -7.20 15.19 -4.81
CA ILE A 62 -6.46 15.05 -3.54
C ILE A 62 -6.59 16.32 -2.69
N ALA A 63 -6.38 17.50 -3.29
CA ALA A 63 -6.52 18.78 -2.60
C ALA A 63 -7.97 19.05 -2.14
N GLY A 64 -8.96 18.63 -2.95
CA GLY A 64 -10.38 18.68 -2.60
C GLY A 64 -10.67 17.87 -1.34
N LEU A 65 -10.21 16.62 -1.32
CA LEU A 65 -10.40 15.70 -0.21
C LEU A 65 -9.71 16.17 1.08
N VAL A 66 -8.46 16.64 0.98
CA VAL A 66 -7.71 17.17 2.13
C VAL A 66 -8.46 18.34 2.77
N ARG A 67 -9.00 19.24 1.96
CA ARG A 67 -9.82 20.37 2.44
C ARG A 67 -11.14 19.92 3.05
N GLU A 68 -11.87 19.04 2.36
CA GLU A 68 -13.17 18.50 2.81
C GLU A 68 -13.05 17.80 4.17
N ARG A 69 -11.97 17.03 4.36
CA ARG A 69 -11.73 16.23 5.57
C ARG A 69 -10.90 16.95 6.64
N ALA A 70 -10.54 18.20 6.41
CA ALA A 70 -9.64 18.97 7.26
C ALA A 70 -8.35 18.21 7.62
N PHE A 71 -7.80 17.46 6.67
CA PHE A 71 -6.52 16.78 6.83
C PHE A 71 -5.38 17.79 6.82
N ALA A 72 -4.26 17.42 7.45
CA ALA A 72 -3.05 18.23 7.40
C ALA A 72 -2.51 18.30 5.96
N PRO A 73 -1.88 19.42 5.53
CA PRO A 73 -1.39 19.57 4.15
C PRO A 73 -0.46 18.44 3.68
N ARG A 74 0.36 17.89 4.58
CA ARG A 74 1.26 16.76 4.28
C ARG A 74 0.52 15.46 3.92
N ALA A 75 -0.78 15.35 4.20
CA ALA A 75 -1.60 14.19 3.86
C ALA A 75 -1.75 14.00 2.35
N GLU A 76 -1.54 15.05 1.53
CA GLU A 76 -1.62 14.95 0.08
C GLU A 76 -0.66 13.91 -0.49
N ILE A 77 0.54 13.78 0.06
CA ILE A 77 1.58 12.87 -0.43
C ILE A 77 1.13 11.41 -0.33
N PRO A 78 0.79 10.86 0.85
CA PRO A 78 0.33 9.48 0.95
C PRO A 78 -1.03 9.26 0.28
N LEU A 79 -1.97 10.21 0.33
CA LEU A 79 -3.25 10.06 -0.35
C LEU A 79 -3.09 9.92 -1.86
N ARG A 80 -2.19 10.71 -2.45
CA ARG A 80 -1.83 10.60 -3.88
C ARG A 80 -1.25 9.22 -4.20
N TRP A 81 -0.37 8.70 -3.34
CA TRP A 81 0.16 7.35 -3.51
C TRP A 81 -0.93 6.28 -3.38
N PHE A 82 -1.84 6.40 -2.39
CA PHE A 82 -2.99 5.48 -2.22
C PHE A 82 -3.85 5.43 -3.48
N PHE A 83 -4.21 6.59 -4.02
CA PHE A 83 -5.12 6.67 -5.15
C PHE A 83 -4.46 6.21 -6.44
N ARG A 84 -3.17 6.51 -6.65
CA ARG A 84 -2.40 5.95 -7.78
C ARG A 84 -2.26 4.43 -7.69
N LYS A 85 -2.04 3.86 -6.50
CA LYS A 85 -1.98 2.40 -6.33
C LYS A 85 -3.34 1.78 -6.65
N LEU A 86 -4.44 2.33 -6.13
CA LEU A 86 -5.80 1.84 -6.44
C LEU A 86 -6.20 2.05 -7.92
N GLU A 87 -5.73 3.10 -8.58
CA GLU A 87 -5.86 3.30 -10.04
C GLU A 87 -5.12 2.21 -10.80
N ALA A 88 -3.86 1.93 -10.45
CA ALA A 88 -3.03 0.94 -11.10
C ALA A 88 -3.62 -0.48 -11.01
N GLU A 89 -4.29 -0.79 -9.90
CA GLU A 89 -5.03 -2.05 -9.70
C GLU A 89 -6.43 -2.05 -10.33
N GLY A 90 -6.85 -0.94 -10.95
CA GLY A 90 -8.11 -0.86 -11.67
C GLY A 90 -9.35 -0.62 -10.80
N TYR A 91 -9.20 -0.19 -9.54
CA TYR A 91 -10.32 0.21 -8.69
C TYR A 91 -10.77 1.65 -8.95
N LEU A 92 -9.83 2.52 -9.32
CA LEU A 92 -10.09 3.93 -9.63
C LEU A 92 -9.85 4.24 -11.11
N SER A 93 -10.58 5.21 -11.63
CA SER A 93 -10.22 5.95 -12.83
C SER A 93 -9.64 7.29 -12.43
N ARG A 94 -8.69 7.77 -13.24
CA ARG A 94 -8.05 9.07 -13.09
C ARG A 94 -8.26 9.86 -14.37
N GLU A 95 -8.73 11.10 -14.23
CA GLU A 95 -8.94 12.02 -15.35
C GLU A 95 -8.22 13.34 -15.06
N GLY A 96 -7.62 13.93 -16.11
CA GLY A 96 -6.81 15.15 -15.99
C GLY A 96 -5.34 14.89 -15.67
N GLU A 97 -4.63 15.97 -15.35
CA GLU A 97 -3.21 15.98 -15.02
C GLU A 97 -3.00 16.58 -13.62
N GLU A 98 -1.86 16.27 -13.01
CA GLU A 98 -1.55 16.83 -11.69
C GLU A 98 -1.38 18.35 -11.74
N PRO A 99 -1.88 19.08 -10.72
CA PRO A 99 -2.49 18.61 -9.46
C PRO A 99 -4.03 18.53 -9.47
N GLU A 100 -4.65 18.76 -10.62
CA GLU A 100 -6.12 18.86 -10.78
C GLU A 100 -6.76 17.51 -11.14
N GLU A 101 -6.01 16.41 -11.01
CA GLU A 101 -6.51 15.12 -11.44
C GLU A 101 -7.64 14.64 -10.51
N THR A 102 -8.72 14.19 -11.13
CA THR A 102 -9.90 13.71 -10.43
C THR A 102 -9.88 12.19 -10.40
N TYR A 103 -10.00 11.62 -9.21
CA TYR A 103 -10.11 10.18 -8.99
C TYR A 103 -11.57 9.81 -8.76
N ARG A 104 -12.03 8.76 -9.46
CA ARG A 104 -13.38 8.22 -9.32
C ARG A 104 -13.35 6.71 -9.18
N SER A 105 -14.18 6.13 -8.30
CA SER A 105 -14.33 4.68 -8.21
C SER A 105 -14.97 4.11 -9.48
N ARG A 106 -14.38 3.04 -10.04
CA ARG A 106 -14.94 2.34 -11.23
C ARG A 106 -16.15 1.46 -10.91
N GLY A 107 -16.45 1.26 -9.63
CA GLY A 107 -17.58 0.48 -9.13
C GLY A 107 -17.62 0.49 -7.60
N PRO A 108 -18.45 -0.36 -6.99
CA PRO A 108 -18.43 -0.56 -5.54
C PRO A 108 -17.04 -0.99 -5.08
N MET A 109 -16.48 -0.27 -4.09
CA MET A 109 -15.17 -0.61 -3.53
C MET A 109 -15.29 -1.89 -2.70
N PRO A 110 -14.46 -2.92 -2.96
CA PRO A 110 -14.42 -4.10 -2.13
C PRO A 110 -13.91 -3.77 -0.71
N PRO A 111 -14.27 -4.60 0.29
CA PRO A 111 -13.98 -4.31 1.70
C PRO A 111 -12.49 -4.40 2.09
N GLY A 112 -11.65 -5.06 1.30
CA GLY A 112 -10.28 -5.41 1.66
C GLY A 112 -10.20 -6.62 2.62
N ASP A 113 -9.35 -7.61 2.33
CA ASP A 113 -8.97 -8.73 3.22
C ASP A 113 -7.43 -8.89 3.26
N PRO A 114 -6.71 -7.94 3.89
CA PRO A 114 -5.26 -7.98 3.94
C PRO A 114 -4.76 -9.19 4.74
N GLU A 115 -5.46 -9.60 5.79
CA GLU A 115 -5.07 -10.76 6.59
C GLU A 115 -5.00 -12.06 5.77
N ARG A 116 -5.80 -12.20 4.69
CA ARG A 116 -5.68 -13.33 3.77
C ARG A 116 -4.35 -13.36 3.04
N GLU A 117 -3.89 -12.23 2.50
CA GLU A 117 -2.63 -12.16 1.76
C GLU A 117 -1.42 -12.42 2.67
N GLU A 118 -1.45 -11.91 3.90
CA GLU A 118 -0.43 -12.23 4.89
C GLU A 118 -0.38 -13.72 5.24
N ARG A 119 -1.54 -14.36 5.45
CA ARG A 119 -1.59 -15.82 5.70
C ARG A 119 -1.01 -16.61 4.54
N LEU A 120 -1.28 -16.19 3.30
CA LEU A 120 -0.73 -16.85 2.11
C LEU A 120 0.79 -16.70 2.03
N ALA A 121 1.32 -15.50 2.29
CA ALA A 121 2.77 -15.28 2.35
C ALA A 121 3.45 -16.09 3.47
N HIS A 122 2.85 -16.12 4.66
CA HIS A 122 3.36 -16.91 5.79
C HIS A 122 3.36 -18.42 5.52
N ALA A 123 2.39 -18.92 4.76
CA ALA A 123 2.35 -20.32 4.35
C ALA A 123 3.46 -20.68 3.35
N VAL A 124 3.95 -19.71 2.57
CA VAL A 124 5.10 -19.86 1.66
C VAL A 124 6.41 -19.77 2.44
N ASP A 125 6.61 -18.71 3.22
CA ASP A 125 7.79 -18.53 4.07
C ASP A 125 7.44 -17.74 5.35
N PRO A 126 7.48 -18.35 6.55
CA PRO A 126 7.23 -17.67 7.81
C PRO A 126 8.17 -16.48 8.09
N ARG A 127 9.35 -16.45 7.46
CA ARG A 127 10.31 -15.34 7.60
C ARG A 127 9.83 -14.06 6.89
N SER A 128 8.76 -14.13 6.11
CA SER A 128 8.14 -12.98 5.44
C SER A 128 7.38 -12.05 6.38
N ALA A 129 7.16 -12.42 7.66
CA ALA A 129 6.36 -11.65 8.62
C ALA A 129 6.74 -10.17 8.82
N PRO A 130 8.03 -9.78 8.92
CA PRO A 130 8.41 -8.43 9.31
C PRO A 130 7.80 -7.29 8.46
N PRO A 131 7.85 -7.30 7.11
CA PRO A 131 7.26 -6.24 6.30
C PRO A 131 5.74 -6.06 6.52
N PHE A 132 4.98 -7.15 6.72
CA PHE A 132 3.54 -7.07 7.00
C PHE A 132 3.27 -6.37 8.34
N ALA A 133 4.05 -6.70 9.37
CA ALA A 133 3.94 -6.07 10.68
C ALA A 133 4.21 -4.56 10.61
N VAL A 134 5.21 -4.13 9.83
CA VAL A 134 5.51 -2.70 9.63
C VAL A 134 4.35 -1.97 8.96
N VAL A 135 3.78 -2.52 7.88
CA VAL A 135 2.65 -1.87 7.20
C VAL A 135 1.41 -1.83 8.10
N ARG A 136 1.10 -2.92 8.82
CA ARG A 136 -0.01 -2.93 9.79
C ARG A 136 0.15 -1.82 10.83
N ALA A 137 1.34 -1.76 11.40
CA ALA A 137 1.72 -0.78 12.40
C ALA A 137 1.58 0.67 11.89
N MET A 138 1.86 0.94 10.61
CA MET A 138 1.61 2.24 9.98
C MET A 138 0.12 2.52 9.82
N VAL A 139 -0.63 1.54 9.30
CA VAL A 139 -2.05 1.72 8.95
C VAL A 139 -2.94 1.94 10.17
N GLU A 140 -2.62 1.32 11.31
CA GLU A 140 -3.29 1.55 12.60
C GLU A 140 -3.34 3.04 13.01
N HIS A 141 -2.42 3.87 12.51
CA HIS A 141 -2.32 5.29 12.85
C HIS A 141 -2.51 6.22 11.65
N VAL A 142 -2.99 5.70 10.51
CA VAL A 142 -3.28 6.53 9.33
C VAL A 142 -4.25 7.68 9.65
N PRO A 143 -5.35 7.49 10.40
CA PRO A 143 -6.25 8.60 10.73
C PRO A 143 -5.57 9.75 11.50
N GLU A 144 -4.76 9.44 12.51
CA GLU A 144 -3.97 10.43 13.28
C GLU A 144 -2.90 11.09 12.40
N PHE A 145 -2.24 10.30 11.54
CA PHE A 145 -1.24 10.83 10.61
C PHE A 145 -1.88 11.84 9.64
N LEU A 146 -3.01 11.48 9.01
CA LEU A 146 -3.71 12.34 8.06
C LEU A 146 -4.22 13.62 8.72
N ARG A 147 -4.63 13.58 9.99
CA ARG A 147 -5.02 14.76 10.78
C ARG A 147 -3.84 15.62 11.24
N GLY A 148 -2.61 15.14 11.10
CA GLY A 148 -1.43 15.87 11.58
C GLY A 148 -1.08 15.64 13.05
N GLU A 149 -1.73 14.68 13.71
CA GLU A 149 -1.60 14.42 15.15
C GLU A 149 -0.39 13.57 15.50
N LYS A 150 0.11 12.77 14.54
CA LYS A 150 1.31 11.94 14.68
C LYS A 150 2.20 12.00 13.45
N THR A 151 3.52 12.07 13.63
CA THR A 151 4.47 11.93 12.52
C THR A 151 4.70 10.48 12.12
N GLY A 152 5.29 10.25 10.95
CA GLY A 152 5.62 8.89 10.52
C GLY A 152 6.68 8.27 11.43
N GLU A 153 7.60 9.09 11.91
CA GLU A 153 8.64 8.72 12.86
C GLU A 153 8.06 8.30 14.21
N GLU A 154 7.11 9.06 14.75
CA GLU A 154 6.42 8.71 16.01
C GLU A 154 5.65 7.39 15.88
N ILE A 155 5.07 7.12 14.71
CA ILE A 155 4.36 5.89 14.42
C ILE A 155 5.31 4.70 14.33
N LEU A 156 6.39 4.81 13.55
CA LEU A 156 7.30 3.71 13.26
C LEU A 156 8.31 3.43 14.37
N PHE A 157 8.79 4.48 15.04
CA PHE A 157 9.88 4.41 16.01
C PHE A 157 9.44 4.73 17.44
N SER A 158 8.15 4.54 17.75
CA SER A 158 7.69 4.66 19.14
C SER A 158 8.44 3.67 20.05
N PRO A 159 8.74 4.04 21.31
CA PRO A 159 9.43 3.15 22.25
C PRO A 159 8.72 1.81 22.47
N ALA A 160 7.40 1.75 22.29
CA ALA A 160 6.64 0.50 22.36
C ALA A 160 6.96 -0.49 21.21
N ARG A 161 7.57 -0.03 20.11
CA ARG A 161 7.87 -0.80 18.90
C ARG A 161 9.36 -1.08 18.70
N LEU A 162 10.23 -0.45 19.49
CA LEU A 162 11.66 -0.75 19.56
C LEU A 162 11.94 -1.50 20.86
N PRO A 163 12.17 -2.82 20.84
CA PRO A 163 12.66 -3.50 22.03
C PRO A 163 14.06 -2.93 22.34
N LEU A 164 14.12 -2.08 23.37
CA LEU A 164 15.36 -1.63 24.00
C LEU A 164 15.86 -2.67 25.00
#